data_AF-A0AAV9DKP1-F1
#
_entry.id   AF-A0AAV9DKP1-F1
#
_cell.length_a   1.000
_cell.length_b   1.000
_cell.length_c   1.000
_cell.angle_alpha   90.00
_cell.angle_beta   90.00
_cell.angle_gamma   90.00
#
_symmetry.space_group_name_H-M   'P 1'
#
loop_
_entity.id
_entity.type
_entity.pdbx_description
1 polymer ?
#
loop_
_entity_poly.entity_id
_entity_poly.type
_entity_poly.pdbx_seq_one_letter_code
_entity_poly.pdbx_strand_id
1 'polypeptide(L)'
;MNKSSLLLLLFVVLALLALHVPTTVSVTCNPVELSPCMSAITDGTTPSGACCEKLREQQPCLCQYMKDPSYQKFISSPNARKI
;
A
#
# COMPACT_ATOMS: atom_id res chain seq x y z
N MET A 1 -27.59 -26.84 20.08
CA MET A 1 -26.56 -26.59 19.04
C MET A 1 -25.81 -27.90 18.79
N ASN A 2 -26.12 -28.53 17.68
CA ASN A 2 -25.64 -29.85 17.29
C ASN A 2 -24.18 -29.78 16.83
N LYS A 3 -23.34 -30.73 17.29
CA LYS A 3 -21.89 -30.76 17.01
C LYS A 3 -21.56 -30.67 15.51
N SER A 4 -22.43 -31.23 14.66
CA SER A 4 -22.34 -31.15 13.20
C SER A 4 -22.48 -29.72 12.66
N SER A 5 -23.37 -28.91 13.26
CA SER A 5 -23.56 -27.50 12.87
C SER A 5 -22.32 -26.65 13.23
N LEU A 6 -21.70 -26.90 14.39
CA LEU A 6 -20.44 -26.25 14.79
C LEU A 6 -19.28 -26.56 13.83
N LEU A 7 -19.15 -27.82 13.40
CA LEU A 7 -18.11 -28.23 12.44
C LEU A 7 -18.30 -27.57 11.08
N LEU A 8 -19.55 -27.49 10.60
CA LEU A 8 -19.87 -26.82 9.33
C LEU A 8 -19.50 -25.33 9.39
N LEU A 9 -19.85 -24.66 10.49
CA LEU A 9 -19.58 -23.23 10.69
C LEU A 9 -18.08 -22.95 10.75
N LEU A 10 -17.30 -23.80 11.44
CA LEU A 10 -15.85 -23.70 11.48
C LEU A 10 -15.23 -23.86 10.08
N PHE A 11 -15.73 -24.80 9.29
CA PHE A 11 -15.24 -25.05 7.93
C PHE A 11 -15.51 -23.86 6.99
N VAL A 12 -16.70 -23.25 7.11
CA VAL A 12 -17.07 -22.05 6.35
C VAL A 12 -16.18 -20.86 6.72
N VAL A 13 -15.92 -20.63 8.01
CA VAL A 13 -15.02 -19.56 8.46
C VAL A 13 -13.60 -19.78 7.95
N LEU A 14 -13.09 -21.01 8.00
CA LEU A 14 -11.76 -21.35 7.52
C LEU A 14 -11.63 -21.19 6.00
N ALA A 15 -12.67 -21.56 5.23
CA ALA A 15 -12.73 -21.36 3.79
C ALA A 15 -12.75 -19.87 3.41
N LEU A 16 -13.50 -19.03 4.15
CA LEU A 16 -13.55 -17.59 3.92
C LEU A 16 -12.19 -16.91 4.18
N LEU A 17 -11.45 -17.36 5.18
CA LEU A 17 -10.10 -16.88 5.47
C LEU A 17 -9.10 -17.27 4.37
N ALA A 18 -9.26 -18.46 3.79
CA ALA A 18 -8.39 -18.95 2.72
C ALA A 18 -8.62 -18.24 1.37
N LEU A 19 -9.77 -17.58 1.18
CA LEU A 19 -10.09 -16.82 -0.03
C LEU A 19 -9.47 -15.41 -0.07
N HIS A 20 -8.68 -15.02 0.92
CA HIS A 20 -7.84 -13.82 0.82
C HIS A 20 -6.69 -14.08 -0.17
N VAL A 21 -7.01 -14.06 -1.46
CA VAL A 21 -6.03 -13.97 -2.52
C VAL A 21 -5.62 -12.49 -2.57
N PRO A 22 -4.40 -12.10 -2.16
CA PRO A 22 -3.93 -10.76 -2.47
C PRO A 22 -3.96 -10.63 -3.99
N THR A 23 -4.82 -9.78 -4.50
CA THR A 23 -4.77 -9.35 -5.90
C THR A 23 -3.45 -8.63 -6.07
N THR A 24 -2.43 -9.38 -6.47
CA THR A 24 -1.13 -8.81 -6.83
C THR A 24 -1.35 -8.09 -8.15
N VAL A 25 -1.79 -6.83 -8.06
CA VAL A 25 -1.57 -5.90 -9.16
C VAL A 25 -0.05 -5.88 -9.30
N SER A 26 0.47 -6.45 -10.39
CA SER A 26 1.91 -6.51 -10.66
C SER A 26 2.40 -5.12 -11.03
N VAL A 27 2.35 -4.20 -10.09
CA VAL A 27 2.98 -2.89 -10.19
C VAL A 27 4.46 -3.13 -9.96
N THR A 28 5.29 -2.75 -10.94
CA THR A 28 6.73 -2.71 -10.74
C THR A 28 7.03 -1.63 -9.70
N CYS A 29 7.58 -2.03 -8.56
CA CYS A 29 8.02 -1.11 -7.54
C CYS A 29 9.23 -0.32 -8.06
N ASN A 30 8.96 0.88 -8.57
CA ASN A 30 9.97 1.83 -8.99
C ASN A 30 9.73 3.18 -8.28
N PRO A 31 10.59 3.61 -7.35
CA PRO A 31 10.42 4.86 -6.62
C PRO A 31 10.50 6.11 -7.52
N VAL A 32 11.05 5.99 -8.73
CA VAL A 32 11.09 7.08 -9.72
C VAL A 32 9.68 7.47 -10.20
N GLU A 33 8.72 6.54 -10.13
CA GLU A 33 7.31 6.82 -10.46
C GLU A 33 6.69 7.87 -9.51
N LEU A 34 7.27 8.10 -8.32
CA LEU A 34 6.86 9.15 -7.38
C LEU A 34 7.48 10.52 -7.68
N SER A 35 8.25 10.66 -8.77
CA SER A 35 8.82 11.96 -9.18
C SER A 35 7.79 13.11 -9.31
N PRO A 36 6.52 12.90 -9.71
CA PRO A 36 5.53 13.98 -9.73
C PRO A 36 5.17 14.51 -8.33
N CYS A 37 5.48 13.75 -7.27
CA CYS A 37 5.26 14.15 -5.89
C CYS A 37 6.44 14.93 -5.29
N MET A 38 7.54 15.11 -6.02
CA MET A 38 8.77 15.68 -5.46
C MET A 38 8.53 17.06 -4.81
N SER A 39 7.88 18.00 -5.51
CA SER A 39 7.57 19.33 -4.98
C SER A 39 6.66 19.29 -3.73
N ALA A 40 5.72 18.34 -3.68
CA ALA A 40 4.87 18.15 -2.51
C ALA A 40 5.67 17.58 -1.32
N ILE A 41 6.64 16.69 -1.58
CA ILE A 41 7.52 16.11 -0.56
C ILE A 41 8.57 17.13 -0.06
N THR A 42 9.24 17.85 -0.96
CA THR A 42 10.33 18.78 -0.62
C THR A 42 9.79 20.10 -0.07
N ASP A 43 8.85 20.70 -0.77
CA ASP A 43 8.41 22.08 -0.53
C ASP A 43 7.04 22.15 0.18
N GLY A 44 6.36 21.01 0.35
CA GLY A 44 5.05 20.96 1.00
C GLY A 44 3.92 21.58 0.17
N THR A 45 4.12 21.72 -1.15
CA THR A 45 3.11 22.23 -2.06
C THR A 45 1.95 21.25 -2.20
N THR A 46 0.79 21.74 -2.64
CA THR A 46 -0.35 20.88 -2.99
C THR A 46 0.07 19.84 -4.05
N PRO A 47 -0.22 18.54 -3.84
CA PRO A 47 0.12 17.50 -4.81
C PRO A 47 -0.67 17.69 -6.11
N SER A 48 -0.01 17.39 -7.23
CA SER A 48 -0.66 17.36 -8.54
C SER A 48 -1.55 16.11 -8.68
N GLY A 49 -2.50 16.14 -9.62
CA GLY A 49 -3.30 14.95 -9.95
C GLY A 49 -2.43 13.74 -10.34
N ALA A 50 -1.34 14.00 -11.09
CA ALA A 50 -0.37 12.97 -11.47
C ALA A 50 0.37 12.37 -10.26
N CYS A 51 0.69 13.19 -9.25
CA CYS A 51 1.25 12.69 -7.99
C CYS A 51 0.28 11.72 -7.31
N CYS A 52 -0.99 12.12 -7.13
CA CYS A 52 -1.99 11.26 -6.49
C CYS A 52 -2.22 9.95 -7.25
N GLU A 53 -2.23 10.00 -8.58
CA GLU A 53 -2.37 8.82 -9.44
C GLU A 53 -1.21 7.85 -9.24
N LYS A 54 0.04 8.34 -9.32
CA LYS A 54 1.24 7.53 -9.12
C LYS A 54 1.39 7.02 -7.70
N LEU A 55 1.00 7.81 -6.71
CA LEU A 55 1.01 7.38 -5.31
C LEU A 55 0.04 6.22 -5.08
N ARG A 56 -1.15 6.26 -5.70
CA ARG A 56 -2.13 5.17 -5.62
C ARG A 56 -1.64 3.90 -6.34
N GLU A 57 -1.02 4.05 -7.51
CA GLU A 57 -0.39 2.93 -8.22
C GLU A 57 0.68 2.26 -7.35
N GLN A 58 1.53 3.05 -6.69
CA GLN A 58 2.68 2.58 -5.92
C GLN A 58 2.35 2.25 -4.45
N GLN A 59 1.10 2.38 -4.02
CA GLN A 59 0.65 2.07 -2.65
C GLN A 59 1.18 0.74 -2.09
N PRO A 60 1.12 -0.42 -2.80
CA PRO A 60 1.64 -1.68 -2.27
C PRO A 60 3.16 -1.68 -2.02
N CYS A 61 3.90 -0.79 -2.69
CA CYS A 61 5.35 -0.69 -2.61
C CYS A 61 5.85 0.28 -1.52
N LEU A 62 4.98 1.14 -0.96
CA LEU A 62 5.39 2.19 -0.01
C LEU A 62 6.09 1.62 1.23
N CYS A 63 5.58 0.52 1.78
CA CYS A 63 6.22 -0.16 2.90
C CYS A 63 7.62 -0.69 2.56
N GLN A 64 7.85 -1.12 1.32
CA GLN A 64 9.16 -1.56 0.86
C GLN A 64 10.11 -0.36 0.77
N TYR A 65 9.66 0.77 0.22
CA TYR A 65 10.48 1.96 0.13
C TYR A 65 10.84 2.55 1.50
N MET A 66 9.95 2.43 2.50
CA MET A 66 10.24 2.84 3.88
C MET A 66 11.34 1.99 4.55
N LYS A 67 11.53 0.74 4.11
CA LYS A 67 12.57 -0.17 4.63
C LYS A 67 13.92 0.06 3.96
N ASP A 68 13.95 0.67 2.77
CA ASP A 68 15.18 1.00 2.07
C ASP A 68 15.77 2.31 2.62
N PRO A 69 16.97 2.30 3.23
CA PRO A 69 17.60 3.49 3.80
C PRO A 69 17.81 4.62 2.79
N SER A 70 17.92 4.28 1.50
CA SER A 70 18.15 5.24 0.40
C SER A 70 16.93 6.12 0.17
N TYR A 71 15.71 5.57 0.36
CA TYR A 71 14.44 6.26 0.12
C TYR A 71 13.75 6.68 1.42
N GLN A 72 14.11 6.07 2.54
CA GLN A 72 13.49 6.31 3.84
C GLN A 72 13.46 7.81 4.20
N LYS A 73 14.54 8.56 3.97
CA LYS A 73 14.61 9.98 4.31
C LYS A 73 13.56 10.83 3.57
N PHE A 74 13.23 10.46 2.34
CA PHE A 74 12.28 11.18 1.51
C PHE A 74 10.84 10.83 1.90
N ILE A 75 10.55 9.54 2.05
CA ILE A 75 9.19 9.03 2.29
C ILE A 75 8.75 9.19 3.76
N SER A 76 9.70 9.26 4.70
CA SER A 76 9.39 9.48 6.12
C SER A 76 9.32 10.95 6.54
N SER A 77 9.58 11.88 5.62
CA SER A 77 9.55 13.33 5.88
C SER A 77 8.14 13.80 6.32
N PRO A 78 8.03 14.91 7.08
CA PRO A 78 6.74 15.41 7.54
C PRO A 78 5.77 15.73 6.39
N ASN A 79 6.29 16.21 5.26
CA ASN A 79 5.49 16.51 4.09
C ASN A 79 5.05 15.24 3.37
N ALA A 80 5.95 14.27 3.14
CA ALA A 80 5.61 12.99 2.53
C ALA A 80 4.51 12.22 3.29
N ARG A 81 4.45 12.35 4.61
CA ARG A 81 3.41 11.74 5.45
C ARG A 81 2.02 12.39 5.33
N LYS A 82 1.94 13.62 4.83
CA LYS A 82 0.69 14.36 4.66
C LYS A 82 -0.01 14.06 3.33
N ILE A 83 0.75 13.53 2.37
CA ILE A 83 0.30 13.27 0.99
C ILE A 83 -0.40 11.92 0.92
#